data_AF-A0AAE7CQN5-F1
#
_entry.id   AF-A0AAE7CQN5-F1
#
_cell.length_a   1.000
_cell.length_b   1.000
_cell.length_c   1.000
_cell.angle_alpha   90.00
_cell.angle_beta   90.00
_cell.angle_gamma   90.00
#
_symmetry.space_group_name_H-M   'P 1'
#
loop_
_entity.id
_entity.type
_entity.pdbx_description
1 polymer ?
#
loop_
_entity_poly.entity_id
_entity_poly.type
_entity_poly.pdbx_seq_one_letter_code
_entity_poly.pdbx_strand_id
1 'polypeptide(L)'
;MNINNINNINNINNINNINKPLKDSISINGRIIDVEGKTDISLWITFSDLCETNRSYLDYIEIVNKFKVVLLQDIPKFDLRGTNNNREKDSLRRFISFVDEAYEKSIILYANFQTCLEDLVYTDNSKIKNVFMRTQSRLYGMMKNAEV
;
A
#
# COMPACT_ATOMS: atom_id res chain seq x y z
N MET A 1 19.01 7.99 12.07
CA MET A 1 18.73 6.84 11.19
C MET A 1 18.20 5.72 12.08
N ASN A 2 16.88 5.51 12.12
CA ASN A 2 16.25 4.60 13.08
C ASN A 2 16.59 3.15 12.75
N ILE A 3 17.23 2.45 13.69
CA ILE A 3 17.63 1.03 13.60
C ILE A 3 16.42 0.12 13.32
N ASN A 4 15.21 0.57 13.68
CA ASN A 4 13.95 -0.14 13.44
C ASN A 4 13.57 -0.27 11.95
N ASN A 5 14.09 0.59 11.05
CA ASN A 5 13.82 0.46 9.60
C ASN A 5 14.64 -0.65 8.95
N ILE A 6 15.87 -0.90 9.42
CA ILE A 6 16.78 -1.85 8.77
C ILE A 6 16.33 -3.30 9.01
N ASN A 7 15.83 -3.60 10.21
CA ASN A 7 15.34 -4.94 10.54
C ASN A 7 14.05 -5.30 9.78
N ASN A 8 13.17 -4.32 9.52
CA ASN A 8 11.95 -4.53 8.73
C ASN A 8 12.24 -4.70 7.22
N ILE A 9 13.19 -3.94 6.66
CA ILE A 9 13.56 -4.05 5.24
C ILE A 9 14.18 -5.43 4.94
N ASN A 10 15.03 -5.95 5.82
CA ASN A 10 15.65 -7.27 5.64
C ASN A 10 14.62 -8.42 5.66
N ASN A 11 13.60 -8.33 6.53
CA ASN A 11 12.50 -9.30 6.54
C ASN A 11 11.61 -9.19 5.29
N ILE A 12 11.25 -7.98 4.84
CA ILE A 12 10.45 -7.78 3.62
C ILE A 12 11.19 -8.32 2.39
N ASN A 13 12.49 -8.09 2.26
CA ASN A 13 13.29 -8.62 1.16
C ASN A 13 13.37 -10.15 1.18
N ASN A 14 13.43 -10.77 2.36
CA ASN A 14 13.36 -12.23 2.48
C ASN A 14 11.97 -12.78 2.13
N ILE A 15 10.87 -12.14 2.56
CA ILE A 15 9.50 -12.56 2.19
C ILE A 15 9.23 -12.35 0.69
N ASN A 16 9.83 -11.32 0.10
CA ASN A 16 9.74 -11.06 -1.34
C ASN A 16 10.54 -12.07 -2.18
N ASN A 17 11.58 -12.71 -1.62
CA ASN A 17 12.45 -13.64 -2.35
C ASN A 17 12.17 -15.12 -2.05
N ILE A 18 11.63 -15.46 -0.89
CA ILE A 18 11.31 -16.84 -0.52
C ILE A 18 9.86 -17.11 -0.93
N ASN A 19 9.68 -17.81 -2.06
CA ASN A 19 8.40 -18.29 -2.60
C ASN A 19 7.43 -17.23 -3.15
N LYS A 20 7.92 -16.08 -3.66
CA LYS A 20 7.05 -15.20 -4.47
C LYS A 20 6.51 -15.99 -5.68
N PRO A 21 5.18 -16.14 -5.82
CA PRO A 21 4.58 -16.81 -6.98
C PRO A 21 4.96 -16.08 -8.27
N LEU A 22 4.92 -16.79 -9.40
CA LEU A 22 5.13 -16.16 -10.70
C LEU A 22 4.12 -15.03 -10.94
N LYS A 23 4.52 -14.03 -11.74
CA LYS A 23 3.62 -12.97 -12.20
C LYS A 23 2.34 -13.58 -12.76
N ASP A 24 1.22 -12.99 -12.40
CA ASP A 24 -0.12 -13.47 -12.74
C ASP A 24 -1.05 -12.26 -12.88
N SER A 25 -2.35 -12.51 -13.00
CA SER A 25 -3.39 -11.50 -12.93
C SER A 25 -4.51 -11.92 -11.98
N ILE A 26 -5.23 -10.93 -11.46
CA ILE A 26 -6.45 -11.14 -10.67
C ILE A 26 -7.63 -10.45 -11.33
N SER A 27 -8.80 -11.09 -11.29
CA SER A 27 -10.07 -10.43 -11.56
C SER A 27 -10.63 -9.84 -10.28
N ILE A 28 -10.93 -8.54 -10.32
CA ILE A 28 -11.55 -7.73 -9.26
C ILE A 28 -12.65 -6.87 -9.89
N ASN A 29 -13.92 -7.06 -9.51
CA ASN A 29 -15.11 -6.38 -10.02
C ASN A 29 -15.15 -6.27 -11.55
N GLY A 30 -14.81 -7.36 -12.24
CA GLY A 30 -14.76 -7.43 -13.70
C GLY A 30 -13.57 -6.71 -14.34
N ARG A 31 -12.58 -6.28 -13.56
CA ARG A 31 -11.31 -5.70 -14.03
C ARG A 31 -10.18 -6.69 -13.82
N ILE A 32 -9.30 -6.79 -14.80
CA ILE A 32 -8.04 -7.53 -14.67
C ILE A 32 -6.99 -6.58 -14.09
N ILE A 33 -6.26 -7.06 -13.08
CA ILE A 33 -5.15 -6.37 -12.45
C ILE A 33 -3.93 -7.28 -12.56
N ASP A 34 -2.87 -6.76 -13.16
CA ASP A 34 -1.58 -7.46 -13.18
C ASP A 34 -0.99 -7.47 -11.77
N VAL A 35 -0.44 -8.62 -11.39
CA VAL A 35 0.10 -8.83 -10.06
C VAL A 35 1.47 -9.48 -10.16
N GLU A 36 2.28 -9.16 -9.18
CA GLU A 36 3.64 -9.67 -9.05
C GLU A 36 3.64 -11.15 -8.60
N GLY A 37 2.53 -11.61 -8.03
CA GLY A 37 2.26 -12.99 -7.66
C GLY A 37 1.05 -13.07 -6.73
N LYS A 38 0.46 -14.26 -6.60
CA LYS A 38 -0.63 -14.52 -5.64
C LYS A 38 -0.66 -15.95 -5.14
N THR A 39 -1.24 -16.12 -3.95
CA THR A 39 -1.74 -17.39 -3.44
C THR A 39 -3.23 -17.27 -3.16
N ASP A 40 -3.83 -18.26 -2.50
CA ASP A 40 -5.24 -18.19 -2.08
C ASP A 40 -5.51 -17.10 -1.04
N ILE A 41 -4.47 -16.68 -0.28
CA ILE A 41 -4.62 -15.73 0.82
C ILE A 41 -3.68 -14.53 0.74
N SER A 42 -2.64 -14.57 -0.11
CA SER A 42 -1.61 -13.55 -0.20
C SER A 42 -1.54 -12.93 -1.61
N LEU A 43 -1.27 -11.64 -1.66
CA LEU A 43 -1.15 -10.87 -2.90
C LEU A 43 0.16 -10.07 -2.92
N TRP A 44 0.97 -10.24 -3.96
CA TRP A 44 2.12 -9.39 -4.26
C TRP A 44 1.72 -8.44 -5.39
N ILE A 45 1.83 -7.13 -5.15
CA ILE A 45 1.41 -6.12 -6.11
C ILE A 45 2.25 -4.85 -5.99
N THR A 46 2.44 -4.14 -7.11
CA THR A 46 3.12 -2.84 -7.11
C THR A 46 2.14 -1.71 -6.77
N PHE A 47 2.67 -0.59 -6.28
CA PHE A 47 1.88 0.63 -6.08
C PHE A 47 1.23 1.10 -7.38
N SER A 48 1.95 1.01 -8.51
CA SER A 48 1.45 1.38 -9.83
C SER A 48 0.17 0.60 -10.17
N ASP A 49 0.21 -0.73 -10.07
CA ASP A 49 -0.92 -1.58 -10.45
C ASP A 49 -2.13 -1.41 -9.52
N LEU A 50 -1.88 -1.14 -8.23
CA LEU A 50 -2.92 -0.96 -7.22
C LEU A 50 -3.55 0.45 -7.22
N CYS A 51 -2.74 1.51 -7.37
CA CYS A 51 -3.17 2.89 -7.09
C CYS A 51 -3.06 3.84 -8.29
N GLU A 52 -2.23 3.55 -9.29
CA GLU A 52 -2.05 4.43 -10.46
C GLU A 52 -2.91 4.03 -11.66
N THR A 53 -3.60 2.90 -11.56
CA THR A 53 -4.62 2.45 -12.51
C THR A 53 -6.02 2.91 -12.12
N ASN A 54 -6.99 2.76 -13.03
CA ASN A 54 -8.39 3.08 -12.75
C ASN A 54 -8.98 2.08 -11.75
N ARG A 55 -8.95 2.46 -10.47
CA ARG A 55 -9.57 1.72 -9.36
C ARG A 55 -10.62 2.55 -8.66
N SER A 56 -11.68 1.85 -8.28
CA SER A 56 -12.78 2.31 -7.45
C SER A 56 -12.61 1.79 -6.03
N TYR A 57 -13.33 2.42 -5.10
CA TYR A 57 -13.39 1.97 -3.71
C TYR A 57 -13.87 0.52 -3.56
N LEU A 58 -14.83 0.08 -4.40
CA LEU A 58 -15.32 -1.30 -4.42
C LEU A 58 -14.24 -2.33 -4.76
N ASP A 59 -13.25 -1.92 -5.57
CA ASP A 59 -12.12 -2.80 -5.92
C ASP A 59 -11.27 -3.09 -4.68
N TYR A 60 -11.05 -2.09 -3.82
CA TYR A 60 -10.32 -2.31 -2.57
C TYR A 60 -11.07 -3.21 -1.61
N ILE A 61 -12.39 -3.05 -1.47
CA ILE A 61 -13.23 -3.94 -0.66
C ILE A 61 -13.07 -5.40 -1.11
N GLU A 62 -13.14 -5.66 -2.41
CA GLU A 62 -12.99 -7.02 -2.92
C GLU A 62 -11.57 -7.56 -2.70
N ILE A 63 -10.54 -6.75 -2.92
CA ILE A 63 -9.14 -7.12 -2.67
C ILE A 63 -8.95 -7.55 -1.22
N VAL A 64 -9.38 -6.74 -0.24
CA VAL A 64 -9.18 -7.06 1.20
C VAL A 64 -10.08 -8.19 1.70
N ASN A 65 -11.19 -8.47 1.00
CA ASN A 65 -12.01 -9.64 1.29
C ASN A 65 -11.37 -10.93 0.77
N LYS A 66 -10.71 -10.86 -0.41
CA LYS A 66 -10.07 -12.00 -1.07
C LYS A 66 -8.71 -12.35 -0.48
N PHE A 67 -7.91 -11.36 -0.10
CA PHE A 67 -6.55 -11.56 0.40
C PHE A 67 -6.42 -11.09 1.84
N LYS A 68 -5.86 -11.96 2.69
CA LYS A 68 -5.56 -11.68 4.11
C LYS A 68 -4.16 -11.12 4.33
N VAL A 69 -3.29 -11.26 3.34
CA VAL A 69 -1.95 -10.68 3.34
C VAL A 69 -1.74 -9.94 2.02
N VAL A 70 -1.34 -8.68 2.08
CA VAL A 70 -0.95 -7.91 0.90
C VAL A 70 0.50 -7.43 1.07
N LEU A 71 1.30 -7.68 0.04
CA LEU A 71 2.67 -7.22 -0.10
C LEU A 71 2.68 -6.15 -1.17
N LEU A 72 2.70 -4.89 -0.73
CA LEU A 72 2.65 -3.71 -1.57
C LEU A 72 4.06 -3.14 -1.76
N GLN A 73 4.52 -3.14 -3.01
CA GLN A 73 5.87 -2.75 -3.39
C GLN A 73 5.90 -1.35 -4.04
N ASP A 74 7.06 -0.72 -4.01
CA ASP A 74 7.36 0.52 -4.74
C ASP A 74 6.45 1.72 -4.42
N ILE A 75 6.07 1.91 -3.15
CA ILE A 75 5.24 3.06 -2.75
C ILE A 75 6.07 4.35 -2.88
N PRO A 76 5.68 5.27 -3.77
CA PRO A 76 6.46 6.46 -4.05
C PRO A 76 6.36 7.48 -2.92
N LYS A 77 7.34 8.38 -2.86
CA LYS A 77 7.17 9.65 -2.14
C LYS A 77 6.18 10.54 -2.92
N PHE A 78 5.23 11.14 -2.22
CA PHE A 78 4.29 12.10 -2.79
C PHE A 78 4.76 13.54 -2.52
N ASP A 79 5.11 14.28 -3.55
CA ASP A 79 5.40 15.72 -3.45
C ASP A 79 4.27 16.52 -4.11
N LEU A 80 3.36 17.03 -3.28
CA LEU A 80 2.16 17.74 -3.71
C LEU A 80 2.30 19.27 -3.62
N ARG A 81 3.51 19.79 -3.41
CA ARG A 81 3.76 21.24 -3.37
C ARG A 81 3.76 21.81 -4.77
N GLY A 82 2.97 22.86 -5.00
CA GLY A 82 2.90 23.51 -6.31
C GLY A 82 2.41 22.63 -7.47
N THR A 83 1.98 21.39 -7.20
CA THR A 83 1.57 20.47 -8.27
C THR A 83 0.09 20.63 -8.61
N ASN A 84 -0.19 20.88 -9.89
CA ASN A 84 -1.49 20.62 -10.53
C ASN A 84 -1.58 19.15 -10.98
N ASN A 85 -0.70 18.28 -10.47
CA ASN A 85 -0.63 16.89 -10.85
C ASN A 85 -1.79 16.10 -10.19
N ASN A 86 -2.93 16.09 -10.87
CA ASN A 86 -4.12 15.37 -10.39
C ASN A 86 -3.85 13.87 -10.25
N ARG A 87 -2.96 13.28 -11.07
CA ARG A 87 -2.68 11.85 -11.02
C ARG A 87 -2.07 11.41 -9.70
N GLU A 88 -1.10 12.16 -9.20
CA GLU A 88 -0.42 11.87 -7.93
C GLU A 88 -1.35 12.09 -6.72
N LYS A 89 -2.21 13.12 -6.79
CA LYS A 89 -3.27 13.32 -5.78
C LYS A 89 -4.28 12.18 -5.79
N ASP A 90 -4.64 11.69 -6.97
CA ASP A 90 -5.61 10.61 -7.12
C ASP A 90 -5.03 9.26 -6.70
N SER A 91 -3.75 8.97 -7.01
CA SER A 91 -3.08 7.77 -6.51
C SER A 91 -2.88 7.80 -5.00
N LEU A 92 -2.56 8.96 -4.40
CA LEU A 92 -2.52 9.12 -2.94
C LEU A 92 -3.90 8.88 -2.30
N ARG A 93 -4.97 9.43 -2.87
CA ARG A 93 -6.34 9.20 -2.37
C ARG A 93 -6.71 7.73 -2.42
N ARG A 94 -6.39 7.07 -3.53
CA ARG A 94 -6.59 5.63 -3.71
C ARG A 94 -5.81 4.80 -2.70
N PHE A 95 -4.56 5.15 -2.45
CA PHE A 95 -3.74 4.52 -1.41
C PHE A 95 -4.36 4.69 -0.03
N ILE A 96 -4.83 5.89 0.32
CA ILE A 96 -5.54 6.15 1.57
C ILE A 96 -6.80 5.28 1.68
N SER A 97 -7.60 5.19 0.61
CA SER A 97 -8.79 4.32 0.59
C SER A 97 -8.44 2.85 0.79
N PHE A 98 -7.40 2.35 0.12
CA PHE A 98 -6.94 0.98 0.30
C PHE A 98 -6.48 0.71 1.74
N VAL A 99 -5.67 1.59 2.33
CA VAL A 99 -5.20 1.45 3.71
C VAL A 99 -6.36 1.50 4.71
N ASP A 100 -7.33 2.39 4.50
CA ASP A 100 -8.51 2.47 5.36
C ASP A 100 -9.28 1.13 5.35
N GLU A 101 -9.52 0.52 4.18
CA GLU A 101 -10.16 -0.80 4.08
C GLU A 101 -9.32 -1.94 4.64
N ALA A 102 -8.02 -1.93 4.38
CA ALA A 102 -7.10 -2.95 4.87
C ALA A 102 -7.04 -2.95 6.41
N TYR A 103 -7.04 -1.76 7.00
CA TYR A 103 -7.10 -1.57 8.45
C TYR A 103 -8.43 -2.05 9.03
N GLU A 104 -9.57 -1.66 8.43
CA GLU A 104 -10.90 -2.05 8.90
C GLU A 104 -11.11 -3.57 8.86
N LYS A 105 -10.56 -4.24 7.84
CA LYS A 105 -10.62 -5.70 7.69
C LYS A 105 -9.51 -6.45 8.43
N SER A 106 -8.63 -5.76 9.14
CA SER A 106 -7.50 -6.33 9.88
C SER A 106 -6.65 -7.27 9.03
N ILE A 107 -6.40 -6.94 7.76
CA ILE A 107 -5.48 -7.73 6.93
C ILE A 107 -4.03 -7.37 7.25
N ILE A 108 -3.10 -8.29 7.00
CA ILE A 108 -1.67 -8.04 7.16
C ILE A 108 -1.18 -7.30 5.91
N LEU A 109 -0.57 -6.12 6.12
CA LEU A 109 0.01 -5.31 5.04
C LEU A 109 1.53 -5.20 5.24
N TYR A 110 2.29 -5.78 4.31
CA TYR A 110 3.71 -5.49 4.16
C TYR A 110 3.87 -4.40 3.10
N ALA A 111 4.39 -3.25 3.50
CA ALA A 111 4.51 -2.07 2.63
C ALA A 111 5.97 -1.65 2.48
N ASN A 112 6.44 -1.55 1.23
CA ASN A 112 7.77 -1.02 0.91
C ASN A 112 7.65 0.43 0.45
N PHE A 113 8.24 1.34 1.22
CA PHE A 113 8.21 2.77 0.96
C PHE A 113 9.57 3.27 0.46
N GLN A 114 9.57 4.16 -0.53
CA GLN A 114 10.80 4.83 -1.02
C GLN A 114 11.44 5.76 0.02
N THR A 115 10.69 6.17 1.04
CA THR A 115 11.14 7.06 2.11
C THR A 115 10.51 6.65 3.45
N CYS A 116 10.98 7.22 4.56
CA CYS A 116 10.34 7.08 5.86
C CYS A 116 8.88 7.57 5.81
N LEU A 117 8.00 6.94 6.60
CA LEU A 117 6.56 7.22 6.56
C LEU A 117 6.22 8.67 6.95
N GLU A 118 7.01 9.26 7.84
CA GLU A 118 6.93 10.66 8.27
C GLU A 118 7.16 11.65 7.11
N ASP A 119 7.97 11.25 6.12
CA ASP A 119 8.35 12.07 4.97
C ASP A 119 7.64 11.63 3.66
N LEU A 120 6.68 10.70 3.76
CA LEU A 120 6.04 10.09 2.60
C LEU A 120 5.18 11.08 1.81
N VAL A 121 4.53 12.03 2.48
CA VAL A 121 3.67 13.04 1.84
C VAL A 121 4.15 14.44 2.20
N TYR A 122 4.56 15.19 1.18
CA TYR A 122 4.92 16.59 1.31
C TYR A 122 3.86 17.48 0.67
N THR A 123 3.21 18.34 1.46
CA THR A 123 2.11 19.19 0.98
C THR A 123 1.93 20.41 1.86
N ASP A 124 1.60 21.55 1.25
CA ASP A 124 1.17 22.76 1.97
C ASP A 124 -0.34 22.73 2.29
N ASN A 125 -1.06 21.74 1.79
CA ASN A 125 -2.49 21.59 2.02
C ASN A 125 -2.76 20.90 3.36
N SER A 126 -3.21 21.67 4.35
CA SER A 126 -3.52 21.18 5.70
C SER A 126 -4.57 20.06 5.72
N LYS A 127 -5.54 20.06 4.80
CA LYS A 127 -6.55 18.99 4.71
C LYS A 127 -5.92 17.67 4.31
N ILE A 128 -5.08 17.66 3.26
CA ILE A 128 -4.37 16.45 2.82
C ILE A 128 -3.44 15.96 3.92
N LYS A 129 -2.70 16.87 4.55
CA LYS A 129 -1.80 16.57 5.67
C LYS A 129 -2.54 15.86 6.82
N ASN A 130 -3.69 16.40 7.24
CA ASN A 130 -4.48 15.82 8.33
C ASN A 130 -5.05 14.44 7.99
N VAL A 131 -5.56 14.27 6.75
CA VAL A 131 -6.06 12.97 6.29
C VAL A 131 -4.92 11.94 6.29
N PHE A 132 -3.75 12.32 5.78
CA PHE A 132 -2.60 11.41 5.72
C PHE A 132 -2.05 11.07 7.11
N MET A 133 -2.01 12.00 8.07
CA MET A 133 -1.61 11.70 9.45
C MET A 133 -2.46 10.58 10.06
N ARG A 134 -3.77 10.57 9.79
CA ARG A 134 -4.68 9.50 10.22
C ARG A 134 -4.36 8.17 9.53
N THR A 135 -4.03 8.19 8.24
CA THR A 135 -3.57 7.01 7.48
C THR A 135 -2.24 6.48 8.03
N GLN A 136 -1.31 7.38 8.37
CA GLN A 136 -0.02 7.03 8.98
C GLN A 136 -0.21 6.33 10.34
N SER A 137 -1.12 6.81 11.21
CA SER A 137 -1.44 6.10 12.46
C SER A 137 -1.96 4.68 12.23
N ARG A 138 -2.79 4.47 11.21
CA ARG A 138 -3.30 3.14 10.85
C ARG A 138 -2.18 2.23 10.36
N LEU A 139 -1.30 2.72 9.49
CA LEU A 139 -0.13 1.98 9.01
C LEU A 139 0.76 1.53 10.18
N TYR A 140 1.08 2.42 11.13
CA TYR A 140 1.83 2.01 12.33
C TYR A 140 1.09 0.97 13.16
N GLY A 141 -0.24 1.09 13.29
CA GLY A 141 -1.06 0.10 13.98
C GLY A 141 -0.97 -1.28 13.33
N MET A 142 -1.06 -1.35 12.00
CA MET A 142 -0.93 -2.59 11.24
C MET A 142 0.47 -3.19 11.36
N MET A 143 1.52 -2.36 11.30
CA MET A 143 2.91 -2.81 11.42
C MET A 143 3.23 -3.43 12.78
N LYS A 144 2.73 -2.83 13.87
CA LYS A 144 2.95 -3.36 15.23
C LYS A 144 2.31 -4.73 15.44
N ASN A 145 1.16 -4.98 14.84
CA ASN A 145 0.42 -6.22 14.99
C ASN A 145 0.99 -7.36 14.12
N ALA A 146 1.92 -7.07 13.21
CA ALA A 146 2.56 -8.04 12.33
C ALA A 146 3.81 -8.70 12.96
N GLU A 147 4.24 -8.28 14.16
CA GLU A 147 5.41 -8.81 14.89
C GLU A 147 5.07 -9.93 15.90
N VAL A 148 3.92 -10.63 15.73
CA VAL A 148 3.47 -11.71 16.63
C VAL A 148 3.89 -13.09 16.13
#